data_AF-A0A963MQK2-F1
#
_entry.id   AF-A0A963MQK2-F1
#
_cell.length_a   1.000
_cell.length_b   1.000
_cell.length_c   1.000
_cell.angle_alpha   90.00
_cell.angle_beta   90.00
_cell.angle_gamma   90.00
#
_symmetry.space_group_name_H-M   'P 1'
#
loop_
_entity.id
_entity.type
_entity.pdbx_description
1 polymer ?
#
loop_
_entity_poly.entity_id
_entity_poly.type
_entity_poly.pdbx_seq_one_letter_code
_entity_poly.pdbx_strand_id
1 'polypeptide(L)'
;MDLPWLDHPVSPAAGAPPAARSLRLLAVDDARRAALEDFVRARFAAHYRAQVRHFMPRLFALEAADGSLHGAVGCRGAAEQGLFLER
;
A
#
# COMPACT_ATOMS: atom_id res chain seq x y z
N MET A 1 5.97 -24.57 -14.63
CA MET A 1 6.19 -24.07 -13.26
C MET A 1 4.83 -23.62 -12.79
N ASP A 2 4.14 -24.45 -12.00
CA ASP A 2 2.82 -24.15 -11.47
C ASP A 2 2.95 -23.05 -10.41
N LEU A 3 2.21 -21.95 -10.58
CA LEU A 3 2.20 -20.81 -9.66
C LEU A 3 0.83 -20.78 -8.95
N PRO A 4 0.66 -21.56 -7.86
CA PRO A 4 -0.64 -21.79 -7.20
C PRO A 4 -1.25 -20.54 -6.53
N TRP A 5 -0.58 -19.39 -6.62
CA TRP A 5 -1.06 -18.09 -6.11
C TRP A 5 -1.73 -17.22 -7.20
N LEU A 6 -1.73 -17.66 -8.47
CA LEU A 6 -2.53 -17.03 -9.53
C LEU A 6 -4.04 -17.31 -9.40
N ASP A 7 -4.43 -18.34 -8.65
CA ASP A 7 -5.84 -18.67 -8.36
C ASP A 7 -6.41 -17.86 -7.19
N HIS A 8 -5.87 -16.68 -6.90
CA HIS A 8 -6.55 -15.76 -6.00
C HIS A 8 -7.86 -15.32 -6.67
N PRO A 9 -9.03 -15.55 -6.04
CA PRO A 9 -10.28 -15.09 -6.60
C PRO A 9 -10.21 -13.57 -6.71
N VAL A 10 -10.04 -13.07 -7.94
CA VAL A 10 -10.41 -11.71 -8.26
C VAL A 10 -11.90 -11.61 -7.91
N SER A 11 -12.21 -10.91 -6.83
CA SER A 11 -13.60 -10.57 -6.53
C SER A 11 -13.89 -9.19 -7.10
N PRO A 12 -14.42 -9.09 -8.34
CA PRO A 12 -15.41 -8.08 -8.61
C PRO A 12 -16.77 -8.67 -8.19
N ALA A 13 -17.44 -8.00 -7.26
CA ALA A 13 -18.89 -8.13 -7.16
C ALA A 13 -19.46 -7.79 -8.53
N ALA A 14 -20.11 -8.76 -9.18
CA ALA A 14 -20.69 -8.58 -10.49
C ALA A 14 -21.77 -7.48 -10.44
N GLY A 15 -21.54 -6.36 -11.14
CA GLY A 15 -22.60 -5.41 -11.48
C GLY A 15 -22.27 -3.91 -11.37
N ALA A 16 -21.26 -3.51 -10.60
CA ALA A 16 -20.87 -2.10 -10.50
C ALA A 16 -19.66 -1.79 -11.39
N PRO A 17 -19.64 -0.67 -12.14
CA PRO A 17 -18.42 -0.23 -12.81
C PRO A 17 -17.32 -0.05 -11.75
N PRO A 18 -16.06 -0.43 -12.05
CA PRO A 18 -14.97 -0.28 -11.10
C PRO A 18 -14.88 1.20 -10.70
N ALA A 19 -15.06 1.47 -9.40
CA ALA A 19 -14.96 2.82 -8.88
C ALA A 19 -13.57 3.38 -9.24
N ALA A 20 -13.54 4.56 -9.87
CA ALA A 20 -12.28 5.18 -10.27
C ALA A 20 -11.34 5.33 -9.07
N ARG A 21 -10.08 4.89 -9.25
CA ARG A 21 -9.02 5.00 -8.26
C ARG A 21 -7.84 5.74 -8.83
N SER A 22 -7.14 6.47 -7.98
CA SER A 22 -5.90 7.15 -8.31
C SER A 22 -4.77 6.67 -7.41
N LEU A 23 -3.55 6.71 -7.95
CA LEU A 23 -2.33 6.51 -7.19
C LEU A 23 -1.64 7.86 -7.00
N ARG A 24 -1.44 8.24 -5.75
CA ARG A 24 -0.78 9.49 -5.38
C ARG A 24 0.53 9.20 -4.66
N LEU A 25 1.65 9.68 -5.19
CA LEU A 25 2.94 9.66 -4.51
C LEU A 25 2.94 10.71 -3.38
N LEU A 26 3.27 10.29 -2.17
CA LEU A 26 3.47 11.17 -1.01
C LEU A 26 4.96 11.19 -0.66
N ALA A 27 5.55 12.39 -0.72
CA ALA A 27 6.90 12.64 -0.24
C ALA A 27 6.92 12.65 1.30
N VAL A 28 8.11 12.55 1.90
CA VAL A 28 8.30 12.46 3.36
C VAL A 28 7.61 13.59 4.13
N ASP A 29 7.60 14.80 3.57
CA ASP A 29 7.05 16.00 4.22
C ASP A 29 5.59 16.31 3.81
N ASP A 30 4.93 15.42 3.06
CA ASP A 30 3.54 15.61 2.67
C ASP A 30 2.60 15.47 3.89
N ALA A 31 1.76 16.47 4.14
CA ALA A 31 0.83 16.47 5.28
C ALA A 31 -0.15 15.28 5.27
N ARG A 32 -0.47 14.72 4.09
CA ARG A 32 -1.34 13.53 3.95
C ARG A 32 -0.62 12.24 4.31
N ARG A 33 0.71 12.24 4.42
CA ARG A 33 1.51 11.05 4.71
C ARG A 33 1.15 10.44 6.07
N ALA A 34 0.91 11.26 7.08
CA ALA A 34 0.50 10.78 8.41
C ALA A 34 -0.78 9.93 8.36
N ALA A 35 -1.80 10.39 7.63
CA ALA A 35 -3.04 9.64 7.47
C ALA A 35 -2.83 8.30 6.74
N LEU A 36 -1.92 8.25 5.76
CA LEU A 36 -1.56 7.00 5.09
C LEU A 36 -0.81 6.04 6.02
N GLU A 37 0.12 6.55 6.83
CA GLU A 37 0.86 5.75 7.81
C GLU A 37 -0.08 5.15 8.87
N ASP A 38 -1.04 5.92 9.37
CA ASP A 38 -2.05 5.45 10.33
C ASP A 38 -2.96 4.38 9.72
N PHE A 39 -3.37 4.56 8.46
CA PHE A 39 -4.10 3.54 7.72
C PHE A 39 -3.32 2.23 7.65
N VAL A 40 -2.02 2.28 7.32
CA VAL A 40 -1.15 1.09 7.27
C VAL A 40 -0.99 0.46 8.65
N ARG A 41 -0.74 1.26 9.70
CA ARG A 41 -0.65 0.77 11.09
C ARG A 41 -1.91 -0.01 11.48
N ALA A 42 -3.08 0.56 11.24
CA ALA A 42 -4.36 -0.05 11.58
C ALA A 42 -4.54 -1.40 10.86
N ARG A 43 -4.23 -1.47 9.56
CA ARG A 43 -4.33 -2.71 8.78
C ARG A 43 -3.36 -3.79 9.26
N PHE A 44 -2.11 -3.45 9.53
CA PHE A 44 -1.12 -4.41 10.04
C PHE A 44 -1.44 -4.90 11.46
N ALA A 45 -1.94 -4.01 12.32
CA ALA A 45 -2.38 -4.38 13.66
C ALA A 45 -3.58 -5.34 13.61
N ALA A 46 -4.57 -5.05 12.75
CA ALA A 46 -5.77 -5.88 12.63
C ALA A 46 -5.49 -7.27 12.04
N HIS A 47 -4.67 -7.36 10.98
CA HIS A 47 -4.47 -8.62 10.27
C HIS A 47 -3.31 -9.46 10.81
N TYR A 48 -2.26 -8.81 11.31
CA TYR A 48 -1.01 -9.49 11.70
C TYR A 48 -0.65 -9.28 13.17
N ARG A 49 -1.42 -8.49 13.93
CA ARG A 49 -1.06 -8.05 15.29
C ARG A 49 0.33 -7.42 15.35
N ALA A 50 0.73 -6.77 14.25
CA ALA A 50 2.05 -6.17 14.09
C ALA A 50 2.00 -4.66 14.37
N GLN A 51 3.04 -4.16 15.04
CA GLN A 51 3.26 -2.72 15.22
C GLN A 51 4.30 -2.23 14.21
N VAL A 52 3.83 -1.58 13.14
CA VAL A 52 4.73 -0.94 12.15
C VAL A 52 5.44 0.24 12.82
N ARG A 53 6.76 0.35 12.70
CA ARG A 53 7.54 1.47 13.29
C ARG A 53 8.25 2.32 12.26
N HIS A 54 8.62 1.71 11.15
CA HIS A 54 9.35 2.36 10.06
C HIS A 54 8.58 2.19 8.77
N PHE A 55 8.51 3.27 8.00
CA PHE A 55 7.91 3.29 6.68
C PHE A 55 8.99 3.47 5.63
N MET A 56 8.66 3.05 4.40
CA MET A 56 9.49 3.35 3.25
C MET A 56 9.51 4.87 2.97
N PRO A 57 10.62 5.40 2.41
CA PRO A 57 10.76 6.84 2.15
C PRO A 57 9.72 7.35 1.16
N ARG A 58 9.35 6.53 0.17
CA ARG A 58 8.28 6.83 -0.79
C ARG A 58 7.07 5.97 -0.51
N LEU A 59 5.92 6.61 -0.33
CA LEU A 59 4.64 5.94 -0.16
C LEU A 59 3.68 6.38 -1.26
N PHE A 60 2.92 5.45 -1.82
CA PHE A 60 1.81 5.72 -2.71
C PHE A 60 0.50 5.42 -2.00
N ALA A 61 -0.43 6.37 -2.01
CA ALA A 61 -1.80 6.17 -1.58
C ALA A 61 -2.67 5.72 -2.76
N LEU A 62 -3.43 4.65 -2.58
CA LEU A 62 -4.52 4.28 -3.49
C LEU A 62 -5.81 4.91 -2.96
N GLU A 63 -6.29 5.94 -3.63
CA GLU A 63 -7.43 6.75 -3.20
C GLU A 63 -8.64 6.50 -4.10
N ALA A 64 -9.85 6.53 -3.54
CA ALA A 64 -11.07 6.72 -4.33
C ALA A 64 -11.33 8.21 -4.61
N ALA A 65 -12.32 8.48 -5.45
CA ALA A 65 -12.68 9.84 -5.85
C ALA A 65 -13.08 10.75 -4.67
N ASP A 66 -13.58 10.18 -3.57
CA ASP A 66 -13.90 10.88 -2.32
C ASP A 66 -12.68 11.11 -1.41
N GLY A 67 -11.49 10.66 -1.83
CA GLY A 67 -10.26 10.74 -1.05
C GLY A 67 -10.08 9.62 -0.03
N SER A 68 -10.98 8.63 0.03
CA SER A 68 -10.85 7.49 0.93
C SER A 68 -9.69 6.56 0.54
N LEU A 69 -8.92 6.14 1.55
CA LEU A 69 -7.77 5.26 1.38
C LEU A 69 -8.21 3.80 1.24
N HIS A 70 -7.74 3.17 0.17
CA HIS A 70 -8.01 1.76 -0.12
C HIS A 70 -6.76 0.90 -0.08
N GLY A 71 -5.59 1.50 -0.18
CA GLY A 71 -4.33 0.77 -0.18
C GLY A 71 -3.12 1.70 -0.08
N ALA A 72 -1.98 1.10 0.21
CA ALA A 72 -0.70 1.78 0.26
C ALA A 72 0.38 0.92 -0.40
N VAL A 73 1.32 1.54 -1.10
CA VAL A 73 2.53 0.89 -1.61
C VAL A 73 3.75 1.67 -1.11
N GLY A 74 4.68 0.98 -0.46
CA GLY A 74 5.96 1.56 -0.06
C GLY A 74 7.09 1.12 -0.99
N CYS A 75 7.94 2.05 -1.41
CA CYS A 75 9.12 1.72 -2.19
C CYS A 75 10.36 2.50 -1.73
N ARG A 76 11.53 1.91 -2.00
CA ARG A 76 12.85 2.50 -1.78
C ARG A 76 13.73 2.12 -2.95
N GLY A 77 14.53 3.07 -3.45
CA GLY A 77 15.44 2.81 -4.55
C GLY A 77 16.63 1.97 -4.06
N ALA A 78 17.12 1.07 -4.90
CA ALA A 78 18.30 0.26 -4.59
C ALA A 78 19.56 1.12 -4.35
N ALA A 79 19.62 2.31 -4.97
CA ALA A 79 20.71 3.27 -4.76
C ALA A 79 20.67 3.96 -3.38
N GLU A 80 19.53 3.96 -2.69
CA GLU A 80 19.36 4.67 -1.41
C GLU A 80 19.80 3.81 -0.23
N GLN A 81 19.52 2.50 -0.26
CA GLN A 81 19.96 1.50 0.73
C GLN A 81 20.00 0.11 0.08
N GLY A 82 20.93 -0.73 0.53
CA GLY A 82 21.09 -2.10 0.03
C GLY A 82 19.78 -2.89 0.02
N LEU A 83 19.63 -3.73 -1.00
CA LEU A 83 18.42 -4.53 -1.18
C LEU A 83 18.32 -5.56 -0.06
N PHE A 84 17.09 -5.90 0.34
CA PHE A 84 16.88 -6.90 1.39
C PHE A 84 17.53 -8.25 1.07
N LEU A 85 17.67 -8.57 -0.22
CA LEU A 85 18.25 -9.79 -0.75
C LEU A 85 19.78 -9.81 -0.79
N GLU A 86 20.45 -8.72 -0.38
CA GLU A 86 21.91 -8.64 -0.32
C GLU A 86 22.45 -9.06 1.07
N ARG A 87 21.65 -9.76 1.88
CA ARG A 87 22.02 -10.25 3.21
C ARG A 87 21.60 -11.69 3.44
#